data_AF-A0A0F9RCP8-F1
#
_entry.id   AF-A0A0F9RCP8-F1
#
_cell.length_a   1.000
_cell.length_b   1.000
_cell.length_c   1.000
_cell.angle_alpha   90.00
_cell.angle_beta   90.00
_cell.angle_gamma   90.00
#
_symmetry.space_group_name_H-M   'P 1'
#
loop_
_entity.id
_entity.type
_entity.pdbx_description
1 polymer ?
#
loop_
_entity_poly.entity_id
_entity_poly.type
_entity_poly.pdbx_seq_one_letter_code
_entity_poly.pdbx_strand_id
1 'polypeptide(L)'
;NMTIEAGARAGMIAVDDTTIDYLRNRPFSPQGEHWDMAVTAWRELHSDDNAHFDKVVRLNAADIKPQVTWGTSPEMVVSVGDSIPDPALETDAVKRNGMEKALKYMGLSANQAITDIYLDRVFIGSCTNSRIEDLREAASAIKGGKVASTVKQAMIVPGSGLVKLQAEQEGLDKVFIDAGFEWRDPGCSMCLAMNADRLEAGEHCASTSNRNFEGRQGQGGRTHLVSPAMAAAAAIAGHFVDITAL
;
A
#
# COMPACT_ATOMS: atom_id res chain seq x y z
N ASN A 1 4.11 9.31 -4.73
CA ASN A 1 4.00 8.10 -5.59
C ASN A 1 2.66 8.10 -6.30
N MET A 2 1.53 8.08 -5.58
CA MET A 2 0.17 7.93 -6.17
C MET A 2 -0.41 9.18 -6.88
N THR A 3 0.45 10.13 -7.26
CA THR A 3 0.03 11.39 -7.90
C THR A 3 -0.64 11.15 -9.24
N ILE A 4 -0.09 10.23 -10.03
CA ILE A 4 -0.58 9.96 -11.40
C ILE A 4 -1.91 9.21 -11.37
N GLU A 5 -2.16 8.42 -10.33
CA GLU A 5 -3.45 7.77 -10.09
C GLU A 5 -4.57 8.79 -9.86
N ALA A 6 -4.26 10.00 -9.37
CA ALA A 6 -5.18 11.12 -9.27
C ALA A 6 -5.23 12.00 -10.54
N GLY A 7 -4.56 11.57 -11.63
CA GLY A 7 -4.51 12.30 -12.91
C GLY A 7 -3.58 13.52 -12.93
N ALA A 8 -2.81 13.76 -11.86
CA ALA A 8 -1.90 14.90 -11.78
C ALA A 8 -0.57 14.63 -12.50
N ARG A 9 0.02 15.70 -13.07
CA ARG A 9 1.30 15.63 -13.80
C ARG A 9 2.50 15.40 -12.87
N ALA A 10 2.47 15.99 -11.69
CA ALA A 10 3.55 15.92 -10.71
C ALA A 10 2.99 16.13 -9.29
N GLY A 11 3.68 15.56 -8.32
CA GLY A 11 3.40 15.73 -6.89
C GLY A 11 4.69 16.17 -6.23
N MET A 12 4.61 17.22 -5.42
CA MET A 12 5.76 17.84 -4.78
C MET A 12 5.50 17.98 -3.29
N ILE A 13 6.54 17.76 -2.51
CA ILE A 13 6.58 17.99 -1.07
C ILE A 13 7.75 18.94 -0.84
N ALA A 14 7.51 20.02 -0.10
CA ALA A 14 8.54 20.99 0.23
C ALA A 14 9.65 20.34 1.06
N VAL A 15 10.87 20.83 0.93
CA VAL A 15 11.99 20.30 1.72
C VAL A 15 11.89 20.79 3.16
N ASP A 16 12.04 19.85 4.09
CA ASP A 16 12.06 20.07 5.53
C ASP A 16 13.25 19.32 6.18
N ASP A 17 13.33 19.40 7.50
CA ASP A 17 14.37 18.70 8.27
C ASP A 17 14.29 17.18 8.09
N THR A 18 13.08 16.62 7.98
CA THR A 18 12.85 15.19 7.70
C THR A 18 13.51 14.77 6.39
N THR A 19 13.35 15.57 5.35
CA THR A 19 13.92 15.34 4.02
C THR A 19 15.44 15.41 4.06
N ILE A 20 15.99 16.42 4.74
CA ILE A 20 17.44 16.60 4.91
C ILE A 20 18.04 15.41 5.66
N ASP A 21 17.42 14.99 6.77
CA ASP A 21 17.91 13.88 7.57
C ASP A 21 17.81 12.54 6.84
N TYR A 22 16.76 12.34 6.04
CA TYR A 22 16.63 11.15 5.19
C TYR A 22 17.78 11.03 4.18
N LEU A 23 18.24 12.15 3.60
CA LEU A 23 19.34 12.18 2.64
C LEU A 23 20.71 12.05 3.30
N ARG A 24 20.86 12.39 4.58
CA ARG A 24 22.16 12.39 5.27
C ARG A 24 22.81 11.01 5.23
N ASN A 25 24.09 10.97 4.87
CA ASN A 25 24.90 9.74 4.78
C ASN A 25 24.36 8.67 3.79
N ARG A 26 23.39 8.99 2.94
CA ARG A 26 22.96 8.07 1.87
C ARG A 26 24.00 8.03 0.75
N PRO A 27 24.08 6.91 0.00
CA PRO A 27 24.91 6.84 -1.20
C PRO A 27 24.61 8.00 -2.14
N PHE A 28 25.65 8.63 -2.67
CA PHE A 28 25.61 9.79 -3.56
C PHE A 28 25.10 11.11 -2.95
N SER A 29 24.78 11.14 -1.66
CA SER A 29 24.54 12.42 -0.98
C SER A 29 25.84 13.22 -0.89
N PRO A 30 25.77 14.56 -1.03
CA PRO A 30 26.91 15.44 -0.79
C PRO A 30 27.54 15.20 0.58
N GLN A 31 28.84 15.50 0.71
CA GLN A 31 29.61 15.28 1.93
C GLN A 31 30.42 16.53 2.29
N GLY A 32 30.77 16.68 3.56
CA GLY A 32 31.58 17.81 4.05
C GLY A 32 30.96 19.17 3.69
N GLU A 33 31.78 20.11 3.22
CA GLU A 33 31.30 21.46 2.87
C GLU A 33 30.20 21.47 1.80
N HIS A 34 30.22 20.51 0.85
CA HIS A 34 29.18 20.40 -0.16
C HIS A 34 27.83 19.96 0.43
N TRP A 35 27.82 19.26 1.56
CA TRP A 35 26.59 18.98 2.30
C TRP A 35 25.97 20.26 2.85
N ASP A 36 26.77 21.10 3.51
CA ASP A 36 26.28 22.34 4.12
C ASP A 36 25.76 23.32 3.05
N MET A 37 26.44 23.40 1.90
CA MET A 37 25.96 24.15 0.73
C MET A 37 24.64 23.60 0.18
N ALA A 38 24.53 22.27 0.04
CA ALA A 38 23.33 21.64 -0.48
C ALA A 38 22.13 21.83 0.45
N VAL A 39 22.32 21.67 1.77
CA VAL A 39 21.29 21.94 2.78
C VAL A 39 20.81 23.38 2.71
N THR A 40 21.73 24.34 2.57
CA THR A 40 21.37 25.75 2.41
C THR A 40 20.47 25.97 1.19
N ALA A 41 20.86 25.43 0.03
CA ALA A 41 20.08 25.57 -1.20
C ALA A 41 18.74 24.80 -1.14
N TRP A 42 18.71 23.61 -0.54
CA TRP A 42 17.49 22.82 -0.45
C TRP A 42 16.44 23.45 0.46
N ARG A 43 16.85 24.19 1.50
CA ARG A 43 15.92 24.92 2.37
C ARG A 43 15.15 26.02 1.66
N GLU A 44 15.57 26.43 0.47
CA GLU A 44 14.83 27.38 -0.38
C GLU A 44 13.77 26.67 -1.26
N LEU A 45 13.72 25.34 -1.27
CA LEU A 45 12.79 24.55 -2.09
C LEU A 45 11.41 24.39 -1.41
N HIS A 46 10.71 25.51 -1.26
CA HIS A 46 9.32 25.57 -0.83
C HIS A 46 8.56 26.66 -1.60
N SER A 47 7.24 26.70 -1.44
CA SER A 47 6.43 27.78 -2.02
C SER A 47 6.65 29.09 -1.27
N ASP A 48 6.60 30.22 -1.98
CA ASP A 48 6.58 31.56 -1.37
C ASP A 48 5.31 31.76 -0.53
N ASP A 49 5.37 32.62 0.49
CA ASP A 49 4.23 32.92 1.39
C ASP A 49 3.01 33.48 0.64
N ASN A 50 3.23 34.14 -0.50
CA ASN A 50 2.19 34.72 -1.35
C ASN A 50 1.87 33.87 -2.59
N ALA A 51 2.32 32.60 -2.62
CA ALA A 51 2.01 31.69 -3.72
C ALA A 51 0.50 31.51 -3.89
N HIS A 52 0.04 31.58 -5.14
CA HIS A 52 -1.36 31.37 -5.50
C HIS A 52 -1.60 29.92 -5.91
N PHE A 53 -2.64 29.31 -5.36
CA PHE A 53 -3.10 27.97 -5.72
C PHE A 53 -4.53 28.05 -6.25
N ASP A 54 -4.79 27.48 -7.42
CA ASP A 54 -6.13 27.45 -8.03
C ASP A 54 -7.18 26.77 -7.12
N LYS A 55 -6.72 25.79 -6.34
CA LYS A 55 -7.55 25.07 -5.37
C LYS A 55 -6.73 24.64 -4.17
N VAL A 56 -7.27 24.87 -2.98
CA VAL A 56 -6.72 24.37 -1.72
C VAL A 56 -7.69 23.35 -1.12
N VAL A 57 -7.21 22.13 -0.91
CA VAL A 57 -7.97 21.06 -0.23
C VAL A 57 -7.32 20.82 1.13
N ARG A 58 -8.09 20.98 2.20
CA ARG A 58 -7.63 20.71 3.57
C ARG A 58 -8.20 19.38 4.04
N LEU A 59 -7.32 18.48 4.44
CA LEU A 59 -7.65 17.16 4.96
C LEU A 59 -7.14 17.07 6.40
N ASN A 60 -7.98 16.64 7.33
CA ASN A 60 -7.57 16.34 8.68
C ASN A 60 -7.15 14.87 8.75
N ALA A 61 -5.87 14.62 9.01
CA ALA A 61 -5.32 13.27 9.05
C ALA A 61 -5.99 12.38 10.11
N ALA A 62 -6.47 12.96 11.22
CA ALA A 62 -7.15 12.23 12.28
C ALA A 62 -8.50 11.62 11.86
N ASP A 63 -9.10 12.11 10.77
CA ASP A 63 -10.37 11.60 10.25
C ASP A 63 -10.16 10.37 9.35
N ILE A 64 -8.92 10.05 8.98
CA ILE A 64 -8.58 8.94 8.09
C ILE A 64 -8.53 7.63 8.89
N LYS A 65 -9.53 6.78 8.67
CA LYS A 65 -9.55 5.41 9.17
C LYS A 65 -8.76 4.45 8.26
N PRO A 66 -8.33 3.26 8.72
CA PRO A 66 -7.75 2.25 7.84
C PRO A 66 -8.67 1.93 6.68
N GLN A 67 -8.14 1.99 5.46
CA GLN A 67 -8.89 1.89 4.21
C GLN A 67 -8.60 0.58 3.48
N VAL A 68 -9.59 0.08 2.73
CA VAL A 68 -9.48 -1.07 1.84
C VAL A 68 -10.19 -0.77 0.53
N THR A 69 -9.52 -0.98 -0.61
CA THR A 69 -10.21 -0.90 -1.90
C THR A 69 -11.09 -2.13 -2.11
N TRP A 70 -12.36 -1.94 -2.44
CA TRP A 70 -13.31 -3.03 -2.70
C TRP A 70 -13.49 -3.32 -4.19
N GLY A 71 -13.14 -2.38 -5.07
CA GLY A 71 -13.36 -2.48 -6.52
C GLY A 71 -12.07 -2.67 -7.33
N THR A 72 -12.11 -2.23 -8.59
CA THR A 72 -11.03 -2.38 -9.58
C THR A 72 -10.31 -1.06 -9.91
N SER A 73 -10.50 -0.05 -9.06
CA SER A 73 -9.84 1.26 -9.14
C SER A 73 -9.40 1.70 -7.74
N PRO A 74 -8.28 2.44 -7.59
CA PRO A 74 -7.87 2.98 -6.30
C PRO A 74 -8.91 3.91 -5.65
N GLU A 75 -9.82 4.51 -6.42
CA GLU A 75 -10.89 5.38 -5.91
C GLU A 75 -12.06 4.59 -5.30
N MET A 76 -12.17 3.29 -5.59
CA MET A 76 -13.22 2.42 -5.06
C MET A 76 -12.79 1.88 -3.70
N VAL A 77 -12.81 2.76 -2.71
CA VAL A 77 -12.25 2.55 -1.36
C VAL A 77 -13.26 2.92 -0.27
N VAL A 78 -13.24 2.18 0.84
CA VAL A 78 -13.99 2.48 2.06
C VAL A 78 -13.13 2.13 3.29
N SER A 79 -13.56 2.55 4.49
CA SER A 79 -12.89 2.13 5.72
C SER A 79 -13.10 0.63 5.95
N VAL A 80 -12.15 -0.02 6.64
CA VAL A 80 -12.23 -1.46 6.93
C VAL A 80 -13.48 -1.86 7.74
N GLY A 81 -14.00 -0.96 8.56
CA GLY A 81 -15.23 -1.18 9.33
C GLY A 81 -16.53 -0.90 8.57
N ASP A 82 -16.44 -0.42 7.33
CA ASP A 82 -17.60 -0.08 6.51
C ASP A 82 -18.01 -1.27 5.62
N SER A 83 -19.13 -1.12 4.91
CA SER A 83 -19.62 -2.08 3.93
C SER A 83 -19.42 -1.58 2.51
N ILE A 84 -19.39 -2.52 1.56
CA ILE A 84 -19.28 -2.23 0.14
C ILE A 84 -20.50 -1.38 -0.31
N PRO A 85 -20.28 -0.23 -0.98
CA PRO A 85 -21.38 0.63 -1.43
C PRO A 85 -22.34 -0.08 -2.39
N ASP A 86 -23.63 0.22 -2.27
CA ASP A 86 -24.67 -0.32 -3.13
C ASP A 86 -24.80 0.51 -4.43
N PRO A 87 -24.55 -0.07 -5.63
CA PRO A 87 -24.74 0.63 -6.89
C PRO A 87 -26.16 1.18 -7.09
N ALA A 88 -27.18 0.57 -6.49
CA ALA A 88 -28.56 1.06 -6.58
C ALA A 88 -28.75 2.45 -5.95
N LEU A 89 -27.84 2.88 -5.07
CA LEU A 89 -27.85 4.19 -4.42
C LEU A 89 -27.00 5.24 -5.17
N GLU A 90 -26.19 4.84 -6.16
CA GLU A 90 -25.42 5.76 -6.97
C GLU A 90 -26.34 6.42 -8.01
N THR A 91 -26.32 7.75 -8.08
CA THR A 91 -27.18 8.55 -8.98
C THR A 91 -26.56 8.71 -10.36
N ASP A 92 -25.23 8.76 -10.44
CA ASP A 92 -24.48 8.85 -11.69
C ASP A 92 -24.49 7.48 -12.40
N ALA A 93 -25.09 7.42 -13.58
CA ALA A 93 -25.23 6.17 -14.33
C ALA A 93 -23.89 5.57 -14.78
N VAL A 94 -22.88 6.39 -15.04
CA VAL A 94 -21.54 5.93 -15.44
C VAL A 94 -20.84 5.31 -14.24
N LYS A 95 -20.87 5.98 -13.08
CA LYS A 95 -20.31 5.43 -11.84
C LYS A 95 -21.03 4.15 -11.44
N ARG A 96 -22.37 4.14 -11.45
CA ARG A 96 -23.18 2.95 -11.15
C ARG A 96 -22.75 1.75 -11.99
N ASN A 97 -22.63 1.93 -13.31
CA ASN A 97 -22.20 0.86 -14.19
C ASN A 97 -20.76 0.39 -13.91
N GLY A 98 -19.87 1.31 -13.55
CA GLY A 98 -18.51 1.01 -13.11
C GLY A 98 -18.51 0.16 -11.82
N MET A 99 -19.32 0.53 -10.83
CA MET A 99 -19.48 -0.23 -9.59
C MET A 99 -20.01 -1.64 -9.85
N GLU A 100 -21.08 -1.79 -10.64
CA GLU A 100 -21.66 -3.10 -10.98
C GLU A 100 -20.63 -4.04 -11.64
N LYS A 101 -19.82 -3.51 -12.56
CA LYS A 101 -18.73 -4.27 -13.20
C LYS A 101 -17.65 -4.65 -12.21
N ALA A 102 -17.23 -3.71 -11.36
CA ALA A 102 -16.23 -3.95 -10.34
C ALA A 102 -16.68 -5.05 -9.37
N LEU A 103 -17.92 -4.99 -8.87
CA LEU A 103 -18.48 -6.02 -7.98
C LEU A 103 -18.51 -7.40 -8.64
N LYS A 104 -18.94 -7.46 -9.91
CA LYS A 104 -18.94 -8.71 -10.68
C LYS A 104 -17.53 -9.29 -10.84
N TYR A 105 -16.55 -8.45 -11.18
CA TYR A 105 -15.16 -8.87 -11.33
C TYR A 105 -14.58 -9.38 -10.00
N MET A 106 -14.77 -8.58 -8.94
CA MET A 106 -14.30 -8.88 -7.59
C MET A 106 -15.10 -10.01 -6.93
N GLY A 107 -16.22 -10.46 -7.51
CA GLY A 107 -17.07 -11.49 -6.90
C GLY A 107 -17.63 -11.08 -5.54
N LEU A 108 -17.90 -9.78 -5.37
CA LEU A 108 -18.40 -9.19 -4.13
C LEU A 108 -19.86 -8.76 -4.29
N SER A 109 -20.55 -8.61 -3.16
CA SER A 109 -21.94 -8.15 -3.12
C SER A 109 -22.07 -6.76 -2.52
N ALA A 110 -23.07 -6.00 -2.97
CA ALA A 110 -23.45 -4.75 -2.32
C ALA A 110 -23.78 -4.98 -0.84
N ASN A 111 -23.41 -4.03 0.02
CA ASN A 111 -23.61 -4.07 1.48
C ASN A 111 -22.89 -5.22 2.21
N GLN A 112 -22.02 -5.98 1.54
CA GLN A 112 -21.12 -6.93 2.20
C GLN A 112 -20.12 -6.16 3.07
N ALA A 113 -19.86 -6.62 4.29
CA ALA A 113 -18.84 -6.01 5.14
C ALA A 113 -17.45 -6.28 4.55
N ILE A 114 -16.55 -5.29 4.63
CA ILE A 114 -15.16 -5.47 4.16
C ILE A 114 -14.47 -6.60 4.93
N THR A 115 -14.79 -6.74 6.21
CA THR A 115 -14.26 -7.81 7.06
C THR A 115 -14.67 -9.22 6.63
N ASP A 116 -15.73 -9.37 5.82
CA ASP A 116 -16.22 -10.67 5.34
C ASP A 116 -15.50 -11.14 4.06
N ILE A 117 -14.52 -10.37 3.58
CA ILE A 117 -13.71 -10.74 2.41
C ILE A 117 -12.56 -11.63 2.88
N TYR A 118 -12.67 -12.92 2.58
CA TYR A 118 -11.59 -13.87 2.80
C TYR A 118 -10.47 -13.69 1.78
N LEU A 119 -9.24 -13.91 2.23
CA LEU A 119 -8.03 -13.71 1.44
C LEU A 119 -7.39 -15.05 1.07
N ASP A 120 -7.04 -15.18 -0.20
CA ASP A 120 -6.22 -16.30 -0.70
C ASP A 120 -4.73 -15.96 -0.60
N ARG A 121 -4.37 -14.70 -0.88
CA ARG A 121 -2.98 -14.25 -0.89
C ARG A 121 -2.78 -12.93 -0.16
N VAL A 122 -1.56 -12.73 0.32
CA VAL A 122 -1.10 -11.45 0.86
C VAL A 122 0.24 -11.08 0.24
N PHE A 123 0.33 -9.84 -0.25
CA PHE A 123 1.53 -9.28 -0.85
C PHE A 123 1.92 -7.99 -0.15
N ILE A 124 3.02 -8.03 0.58
CA ILE A 124 3.67 -6.83 1.14
C ILE A 124 4.94 -6.57 0.33
N GLY A 125 4.86 -5.60 -0.57
CA GLY A 125 5.90 -5.27 -1.51
C GLY A 125 5.50 -4.12 -2.42
N SER A 126 6.38 -3.80 -3.38
CA SER A 126 6.32 -2.68 -4.32
C SER A 126 7.19 -1.49 -3.94
N CYS A 127 7.63 -0.72 -4.94
CA CYS A 127 8.33 0.54 -4.74
C CYS A 127 7.54 1.58 -3.94
N THR A 128 6.24 1.38 -3.71
CA THR A 128 5.39 2.32 -2.97
C THR A 128 5.40 2.08 -1.46
N ASN A 129 5.41 0.82 -1.01
CA ASN A 129 5.14 0.44 0.39
C ASN A 129 5.99 -0.75 0.87
N SER A 130 7.30 -0.70 0.61
CA SER A 130 8.26 -1.69 1.11
C SER A 130 9.61 -1.05 1.49
N ARG A 131 9.54 0.17 2.04
CA ARG A 131 10.66 0.82 2.73
C ARG A 131 10.85 0.16 4.10
N ILE A 132 11.94 0.50 4.80
CA ILE A 132 12.22 -0.13 6.09
C ILE A 132 11.14 0.19 7.13
N GLU A 133 10.54 1.38 7.08
CA GLU A 133 9.46 1.79 7.98
C GLU A 133 8.18 0.97 7.73
N ASP A 134 7.86 0.70 6.45
CA ASP A 134 6.73 -0.13 6.05
C ASP A 134 6.89 -1.58 6.58
N LEU A 135 8.12 -2.12 6.51
CA LEU A 135 8.42 -3.47 7.01
C LEU A 135 8.36 -3.55 8.54
N ARG A 136 8.83 -2.51 9.25
CA ARG A 136 8.70 -2.45 10.72
C ARG A 136 7.23 -2.38 11.14
N GLU A 137 6.43 -1.60 10.43
CA GLU A 137 4.99 -1.47 10.68
C GLU A 137 4.28 -2.83 10.49
N ALA A 138 4.56 -3.51 9.36
CA ALA A 138 4.04 -4.85 9.09
C ALA A 138 4.47 -5.87 10.15
N ALA A 139 5.74 -5.87 10.57
CA ALA A 139 6.25 -6.77 11.60
C ALA A 139 5.56 -6.54 12.95
N SER A 140 5.31 -5.28 13.33
CA SER A 140 4.57 -4.91 14.54
C SER A 140 3.13 -5.46 14.52
N ALA A 141 2.46 -5.41 13.36
CA ALA A 141 1.09 -5.88 13.20
C ALA A 141 0.93 -7.41 13.30
N ILE A 142 2.01 -8.20 13.10
CA ILE A 142 1.98 -9.67 13.21
C ILE A 142 1.73 -10.11 14.66
N LYS A 143 2.21 -9.38 15.67
CA LYS A 143 2.03 -9.68 17.12
C LYS A 143 2.35 -11.13 17.54
N GLY A 144 3.32 -11.77 16.88
CA GLY A 144 3.67 -13.18 17.12
C GLY A 144 2.69 -14.20 16.56
N GLY A 145 1.68 -13.77 15.80
CA GLY A 145 0.77 -14.64 15.07
C GLY A 145 1.45 -15.41 13.93
N LYS A 146 0.73 -16.39 13.38
CA LYS A 146 1.10 -17.10 12.15
C LYS A 146 0.09 -16.79 11.06
N VAL A 147 0.55 -16.77 9.81
CA VAL A 147 -0.31 -16.67 8.62
C VAL A 147 -1.41 -17.73 8.72
N ALA A 148 -2.65 -17.31 8.50
CA ALA A 148 -3.81 -18.18 8.61
C ALA A 148 -3.71 -19.35 7.63
N SER A 149 -4.16 -20.54 8.03
CA SER A 149 -4.14 -21.73 7.17
C SER A 149 -5.04 -21.61 5.93
N THR A 150 -5.95 -20.63 5.90
CA THR A 150 -6.80 -20.31 4.75
C THR A 150 -6.06 -19.48 3.70
N VAL A 151 -4.99 -18.77 4.07
CA VAL A 151 -4.17 -17.99 3.14
C VAL A 151 -3.20 -18.95 2.46
N LYS A 152 -3.35 -19.11 1.15
CA LYS A 152 -2.52 -20.00 0.32
C LYS A 152 -1.07 -19.52 0.24
N GLN A 153 -0.86 -18.20 0.24
CA GLN A 153 0.46 -17.61 0.12
C GLN A 153 0.50 -16.20 0.71
N ALA A 154 1.47 -15.94 1.60
CA ALA A 154 1.80 -14.60 2.06
C ALA A 154 3.27 -14.33 1.78
N MET A 155 3.59 -13.19 1.17
CA MET A 155 4.96 -12.87 0.79
C MET A 155 5.35 -11.44 1.17
N ILE A 156 6.62 -11.28 1.50
CA ILE A 156 7.28 -9.99 1.70
C ILE A 156 8.36 -9.80 0.64
N VAL A 157 8.31 -8.67 -0.07
CA VAL A 157 9.26 -8.28 -1.10
C VAL A 157 9.83 -6.90 -0.75
N PRO A 158 11.06 -6.81 -0.23
CA PRO A 158 11.68 -5.52 0.10
C PRO A 158 11.84 -4.62 -1.12
N GLY A 159 11.75 -3.31 -0.94
CA GLY A 159 11.77 -2.35 -2.06
C GLY A 159 13.12 -2.16 -2.74
N SER A 160 14.20 -2.58 -2.08
CA SER A 160 15.56 -2.55 -2.63
C SER A 160 16.49 -3.50 -1.87
N GLY A 161 17.68 -3.75 -2.42
CA GLY A 161 18.72 -4.52 -1.74
C GLY A 161 19.18 -3.88 -0.42
N LEU A 162 19.24 -2.54 -0.36
CA LEU A 162 19.60 -1.82 0.87
C LEU A 162 18.54 -2.00 1.96
N VAL A 163 17.25 -1.94 1.59
CA VAL A 163 16.16 -2.18 2.55
C VAL A 163 16.16 -3.62 3.03
N LYS A 164 16.37 -4.60 2.14
CA LYS A 164 16.48 -6.01 2.52
C LYS A 164 17.61 -6.24 3.52
N LEU A 165 18.81 -5.75 3.21
CA LEU A 165 19.97 -5.87 4.09
C LEU A 165 19.70 -5.24 5.46
N GLN A 166 19.10 -4.06 5.49
CA GLN A 166 18.74 -3.38 6.74
C GLN A 166 17.69 -4.18 7.53
N ALA A 167 16.65 -4.69 6.86
CA ALA A 167 15.61 -5.50 7.50
C ALA A 167 16.17 -6.81 8.11
N GLU A 168 17.13 -7.45 7.44
CA GLU A 168 17.81 -8.65 7.94
C GLU A 168 18.74 -8.34 9.12
N GLN A 169 19.43 -7.20 9.10
CA GLN A 169 20.22 -6.71 10.24
C GLN A 169 19.35 -6.42 11.47
N GLU A 170 18.14 -5.91 11.25
CA GLU A 170 17.13 -5.66 12.29
C GLU A 170 16.37 -6.94 12.72
N GLY A 171 16.57 -8.06 12.01
CA GLY A 171 15.91 -9.34 12.28
C GLY A 171 14.44 -9.40 11.88
N LEU A 172 13.96 -8.46 11.05
CA LEU A 172 12.58 -8.41 10.57
C LEU A 172 12.27 -9.60 9.66
N ASP A 173 13.25 -10.04 8.85
CA ASP A 173 13.15 -11.24 8.01
C ASP A 173 12.72 -12.46 8.83
N LYS A 174 13.31 -12.66 10.02
CA LYS A 174 12.96 -13.76 10.92
C LYS A 174 11.55 -13.64 11.46
N VAL A 175 11.11 -12.44 11.83
CA VAL A 175 9.72 -12.21 12.26
C VAL A 175 8.73 -12.65 11.18
N PHE A 176 9.01 -12.30 9.93
CA PHE A 176 8.17 -12.69 8.79
C PHE A 176 8.23 -14.19 8.50
N ILE A 177 9.44 -14.77 8.42
CA ILE A 177 9.63 -16.20 8.16
C ILE A 177 8.99 -17.03 9.25
N ASP A 178 9.19 -16.67 10.53
CA ASP A 178 8.58 -17.34 11.65
C ASP A 178 7.06 -17.25 11.54
N ALA A 179 6.50 -16.10 11.21
CA ALA A 179 5.06 -15.94 11.00
C ALA A 179 4.52 -16.75 9.79
N GLY A 180 5.37 -17.29 8.91
CA GLY A 180 4.97 -18.09 7.76
C GLY A 180 4.88 -17.29 6.46
N PHE A 181 5.43 -16.07 6.42
CA PHE A 181 5.59 -15.34 5.17
C PHE A 181 6.82 -15.83 4.41
N GLU A 182 6.72 -15.82 3.09
CA GLU A 182 7.87 -15.99 2.21
C GLU A 182 8.71 -14.69 2.18
N TRP A 183 9.99 -14.78 2.55
CA TRP A 183 10.95 -13.68 2.45
C TRP A 183 11.65 -13.71 1.09
N ARG A 184 11.32 -12.75 0.21
CA ARG A 184 11.80 -12.74 -1.18
C ARG A 184 12.96 -11.76 -1.39
N ASP A 185 13.57 -11.85 -2.57
CA ASP A 185 14.53 -10.85 -3.05
C ASP A 185 13.81 -9.62 -3.61
N PRO A 186 14.45 -8.44 -3.59
CA PRO A 186 13.84 -7.21 -4.08
C PRO A 186 13.52 -7.29 -5.57
N GLY A 187 12.31 -6.88 -5.94
CA GLY A 187 11.86 -6.88 -7.33
C GLY A 187 10.42 -6.39 -7.47
N CYS A 188 9.95 -6.25 -8.72
CA CYS A 188 8.55 -5.86 -8.96
C CYS A 188 7.57 -6.96 -8.51
N SER A 189 7.93 -8.24 -8.64
CA SER A 189 7.12 -9.38 -8.18
C SER A 189 5.63 -9.22 -8.57
N MET A 190 4.71 -9.53 -7.66
CA MET A 190 3.27 -9.47 -7.88
C MET A 190 2.77 -8.04 -8.17
N CYS A 191 3.49 -6.97 -7.79
CA CYS A 191 3.07 -5.58 -8.09
C CYS A 191 2.87 -5.35 -9.60
N LEU A 192 3.60 -6.09 -10.43
CA LEU A 192 3.49 -6.06 -11.89
C LEU A 192 3.11 -7.43 -12.49
N ALA A 193 3.26 -8.52 -11.73
CA ALA A 193 2.94 -9.91 -12.12
C ALA A 193 3.58 -10.33 -13.46
N MET A 194 4.80 -9.87 -13.72
CA MET A 194 5.61 -10.25 -14.89
C MET A 194 6.40 -11.56 -14.68
N ASN A 195 6.35 -12.12 -13.47
CA ASN A 195 7.00 -13.37 -13.10
C ASN A 195 5.95 -14.38 -12.62
N ALA A 196 6.40 -15.46 -11.96
CA ALA A 196 5.49 -16.47 -11.41
C ALA A 196 4.66 -15.97 -10.22
N ASP A 197 4.99 -14.80 -9.66
CA ASP A 197 4.24 -14.19 -8.57
C ASP A 197 2.99 -13.50 -9.15
N ARG A 198 1.92 -14.27 -9.28
CA ARG A 198 0.64 -13.82 -9.83
C ARG A 198 -0.54 -14.48 -9.12
N LEU A 199 -1.67 -13.80 -9.16
CA LEU A 199 -2.97 -14.32 -8.73
C LEU A 199 -3.56 -15.24 -9.80
N GLU A 200 -4.18 -16.32 -9.33
CA GLU A 200 -5.05 -17.13 -10.16
C GLU A 200 -6.46 -16.52 -10.21
N ALA A 201 -7.25 -16.94 -11.20
CA ALA A 201 -8.60 -16.40 -11.39
C ALA A 201 -9.48 -16.62 -10.16
N GLY A 202 -10.08 -15.55 -9.65
CA GLY A 202 -10.96 -15.56 -8.48
C GLY A 202 -10.24 -15.41 -7.14
N GLU A 203 -8.91 -15.46 -7.10
CA GLU A 203 -8.16 -15.29 -5.84
C GLU A 203 -8.20 -13.84 -5.35
N HIS A 204 -8.47 -13.68 -4.05
CA HIS A 204 -8.41 -12.38 -3.37
C HIS A 204 -7.03 -12.13 -2.76
N CYS A 205 -6.49 -10.94 -3.00
CA CYS A 205 -5.19 -10.51 -2.50
C CYS A 205 -5.28 -9.21 -1.71
N ALA A 206 -4.77 -9.21 -0.48
CA ALA A 206 -4.42 -7.97 0.22
C ALA A 206 -3.01 -7.55 -0.23
N SER A 207 -2.91 -6.40 -0.90
CA SER A 207 -1.71 -5.99 -1.63
C SER A 207 -1.29 -4.58 -1.23
N THR A 208 -0.01 -4.38 -0.92
CA THR A 208 0.57 -3.05 -0.69
C THR A 208 1.09 -2.40 -1.98
N SER A 209 0.53 -2.80 -3.13
CA SER A 209 0.73 -2.10 -4.40
C SER A 209 -0.04 -0.77 -4.40
N ASN A 210 0.10 0.00 -5.48
CA ASN A 210 -0.65 1.23 -5.72
C ASN A 210 -1.70 1.09 -6.85
N ARG A 211 -1.85 -0.09 -7.46
CA ARG A 211 -2.75 -0.31 -8.60
C ARG A 211 -3.45 -1.67 -8.52
N ASN A 212 -4.76 -1.68 -8.70
CA ASN A 212 -5.63 -2.86 -8.63
C ASN A 212 -6.59 -3.00 -9.83
N PHE A 213 -6.27 -2.40 -10.97
CA PHE A 213 -7.07 -2.59 -12.17
C PHE A 213 -7.08 -4.06 -12.62
N GLU A 214 -8.13 -4.44 -13.34
CA GLU A 214 -8.37 -5.82 -13.75
C GLU A 214 -7.15 -6.41 -14.47
N GLY A 215 -6.70 -7.59 -14.04
CA GLY A 215 -5.57 -8.28 -14.64
C GLY A 215 -4.19 -7.80 -14.15
N ARG A 216 -4.11 -6.75 -13.33
CA ARG A 216 -2.84 -6.14 -12.91
C ARG A 216 -1.89 -7.12 -12.23
N GLN A 217 -2.39 -7.91 -11.29
CA GLN A 217 -1.61 -8.87 -10.52
C GLN A 217 -1.81 -10.32 -11.01
N GLY A 218 -2.43 -10.51 -12.18
CA GLY A 218 -2.82 -11.83 -12.71
C GLY A 218 -4.21 -11.80 -13.33
N GLN A 219 -4.41 -12.58 -14.40
CA GLN A 219 -5.68 -12.59 -15.14
C GLN A 219 -6.82 -13.12 -14.26
N GLY A 220 -7.82 -12.28 -14.02
CA GLY A 220 -8.96 -12.60 -13.14
C GLY A 220 -8.64 -12.58 -11.64
N GLY A 221 -7.44 -12.16 -11.24
CA GLY A 221 -7.07 -11.98 -9.85
C GLY A 221 -7.70 -10.71 -9.24
N ARG A 222 -8.11 -10.78 -7.98
CA ARG A 222 -8.89 -9.74 -7.30
C ARG A 222 -8.03 -9.05 -6.25
N THR A 223 -7.62 -7.82 -6.53
CA THR A 223 -6.64 -7.10 -5.72
C THR A 223 -7.29 -6.03 -4.86
N HIS A 224 -6.97 -6.04 -3.57
CA HIS A 224 -7.34 -5.03 -2.59
C HIS A 224 -6.09 -4.27 -2.16
N LEU A 225 -6.04 -2.96 -2.41
CA LEU A 225 -4.96 -2.09 -1.96
C LEU A 225 -5.14 -1.75 -0.49
N VAL A 226 -4.09 -1.97 0.30
CA VAL A 226 -4.08 -1.75 1.75
C VAL A 226 -2.70 -1.32 2.24
N SER A 227 -2.61 -0.82 3.48
CA SER A 227 -1.32 -0.51 4.13
C SER A 227 -0.54 -1.78 4.51
N PRO A 228 0.78 -1.68 4.76
CA PRO A 228 1.60 -2.80 5.26
C PRO A 228 1.05 -3.41 6.55
N ALA A 229 0.63 -2.59 7.52
CA ALA A 229 0.01 -3.08 8.76
C ALA A 229 -1.28 -3.87 8.51
N MET A 230 -2.16 -3.35 7.64
CA MET A 230 -3.41 -4.02 7.29
C MET A 230 -3.15 -5.35 6.59
N ALA A 231 -2.25 -5.37 5.60
CA ALA A 231 -1.88 -6.60 4.90
C ALA A 231 -1.33 -7.66 5.86
N ALA A 232 -0.42 -7.26 6.77
CA ALA A 232 0.15 -8.17 7.75
C ALA A 232 -0.90 -8.72 8.71
N ALA A 233 -1.73 -7.85 9.30
CA ALA A 233 -2.80 -8.27 10.21
C ALA A 233 -3.82 -9.19 9.50
N ALA A 234 -4.19 -8.85 8.27
CA ALA A 234 -5.11 -9.66 7.47
C ALA A 234 -4.52 -11.01 7.05
N ALA A 235 -3.20 -11.12 6.88
CA ALA A 235 -2.54 -12.41 6.66
C ALA A 235 -2.69 -13.35 7.86
N ILE A 236 -2.60 -12.81 9.07
CA ILE A 236 -2.77 -13.57 10.31
C ILE A 236 -4.23 -13.97 10.52
N ALA A 237 -5.18 -13.08 10.20
CA ALA A 237 -6.61 -13.34 10.36
C ALA A 237 -7.24 -14.17 9.24
N GLY A 238 -6.68 -14.12 8.02
CA GLY A 238 -7.26 -14.72 6.81
C GLY A 238 -8.37 -13.89 6.14
N HIS A 239 -8.65 -12.70 6.68
CA HIS A 239 -9.62 -11.72 6.18
C HIS A 239 -9.23 -10.31 6.69
N PHE A 240 -9.87 -9.25 6.21
CA PHE A 240 -9.58 -7.90 6.70
C PHE A 240 -10.06 -7.69 8.15
N VAL A 241 -9.26 -6.96 8.94
CA VAL A 241 -9.51 -6.68 10.36
C VAL A 241 -9.29 -5.21 10.67
N ASP A 242 -9.95 -4.71 11.70
CA ASP A 242 -9.67 -3.36 12.20
C ASP A 242 -8.31 -3.31 12.90
N ILE A 243 -7.40 -2.50 12.35
CA ILE A 243 -6.04 -2.33 12.86
C ILE A 243 -5.87 -1.12 13.81
N THR A 244 -6.94 -0.36 14.08
CA THR A 244 -6.86 0.81 14.98
C THR A 244 -6.60 0.45 16.43
N ALA A 245 -6.88 -0.80 16.83
CA ALA A 245 -6.64 -1.33 18.16
C ALA A 245 -5.35 -2.16 18.25
N LEU A 246 -4.54 -2.22 17.18
CA LEU A 246 -3.32 -3.02 17.15
C LEU A 246 -2.12 -2.28 17.76
#